data_AF-A0AAN8DJ35-F1
#
_entry.id   AF-A0AAN8DJ35-F1
#
_cell.length_a   1.000
_cell.length_b   1.000
_cell.length_c   1.000
_cell.angle_alpha   90.00
_cell.angle_beta   90.00
_cell.angle_gamma   90.00
#
_symmetry.space_group_name_H-M   'P 1'
#
loop_
_entity.id
_entity.type
_entity.pdbx_description
1 polymer ?
#
loop_
_entity_poly.entity_id
_entity_poly.type
_entity_poly.pdbx_seq_one_letter_code
_entity_poly.pdbx_strand_id
1 'polypeptide(L)'
;MAGALKEKQLVGHVYATLEAARCPLVEGLYLQEADSMLQLLCTPSQHRTDILAWICSSINPTFACSEAVSLRPKDPEVRIKEMCVLGQELMLCRAEDLDLIRGDASPRRQLGFLQQLLSLVPACEKSAGRRADPEALLNELYAAENLPHFTRMLAPALDPWPAHIKALRNSTKSSSHRSSRDEAADGNALLQQAQSTLEKLQSECEFLSSETQSSGVFSPGSLRVAVCDLQMLMAAFSHVFETDLRAYCSRDPPSFSTETHVFQRIHQLLLAFTMELDMLKAVSEASASVTEEVEQLQAQPSYRSRGEKRNLPDQLQELTRRIRDVFSLLQA
;
A
#
# COMPACT_ATOMS: atom_id res chain seq x y z
N MET A 1 -11.61 35.49 -6.91
CA MET A 1 -12.97 35.26 -6.33
C MET A 1 -13.38 33.79 -6.31
N ALA A 2 -13.16 33.00 -7.37
CA ALA A 2 -13.45 31.54 -7.35
C ALA A 2 -12.65 30.74 -6.29
N GLY A 3 -11.52 31.29 -5.83
CA GLY A 3 -10.65 30.61 -4.89
C GLY A 3 -11.20 30.52 -3.46
N ALA A 4 -11.65 31.66 -2.94
CA ALA A 4 -12.24 31.79 -1.61
C ALA A 4 -13.55 31.00 -1.47
N LEU A 5 -14.32 30.86 -2.56
CA LEU A 5 -15.58 30.10 -2.55
C LEU A 5 -15.34 28.60 -2.33
N LYS A 6 -14.26 28.05 -2.89
CA LYS A 6 -13.85 26.65 -2.67
C LYS A 6 -13.34 26.42 -1.25
N GLU A 7 -12.64 27.39 -0.66
CA GLU A 7 -12.17 27.32 0.74
C GLU A 7 -13.35 27.30 1.73
N LYS A 8 -14.34 28.17 1.52
CA LYS A 8 -15.56 28.22 2.33
C LYS A 8 -16.39 26.94 2.27
N GLN A 9 -16.42 26.27 1.12
CA GLN A 9 -17.06 24.95 1.00
C GLN A 9 -16.24 23.85 1.71
N LEU A 10 -14.92 23.87 1.52
CA LEU A 10 -14.03 22.85 2.08
C LEU A 10 -13.99 22.93 3.62
N VAL A 11 -13.94 24.12 4.20
CA VAL A 11 -13.95 24.30 5.65
C VAL A 11 -15.24 23.78 6.28
N GLY A 12 -16.40 24.03 5.64
CA GLY A 12 -17.68 23.51 6.11
C GLY A 12 -17.71 21.98 6.10
N HIS A 13 -17.12 21.36 5.08
CA HIS A 13 -17.00 19.90 5.01
C HIS A 13 -16.06 19.33 6.08
N VAL A 14 -14.90 19.96 6.31
CA VAL A 14 -13.95 19.56 7.36
C VAL A 14 -14.58 19.71 8.75
N TYR A 15 -15.29 20.82 9.01
CA TYR A 15 -15.96 21.06 10.29
C TYR A 15 -17.09 20.06 10.54
N ALA A 16 -17.96 19.81 9.55
CA ALA A 16 -19.01 18.80 9.65
C ALA A 16 -18.44 17.38 9.86
N THR A 17 -17.27 17.11 9.29
CA THR A 17 -16.53 15.86 9.50
C THR A 17 -16.03 15.73 10.94
N LEU A 18 -15.51 16.81 11.53
CA LEU A 18 -15.11 16.84 12.94
C LEU A 18 -16.30 16.60 13.88
N GLU A 19 -17.46 17.23 13.61
CA GLU A 19 -18.70 16.98 14.35
C GLU A 19 -19.15 15.53 14.21
N ALA A 20 -19.10 14.98 12.99
CA ALA A 20 -19.45 13.59 12.72
C ALA A 20 -18.54 12.59 13.45
N ALA A 21 -17.25 12.90 13.54
CA ALA A 21 -16.26 12.13 14.29
C ALA A 21 -16.38 12.32 15.81
N ARG A 22 -17.33 13.15 16.28
CA ARG A 22 -17.57 13.48 17.69
C ARG A 22 -16.33 14.06 18.38
N CYS A 23 -15.64 14.96 17.67
CA CYS A 23 -14.54 15.69 18.27
C CYS A 23 -15.07 16.58 19.42
N PRO A 24 -14.63 16.36 20.68
CA PRO A 24 -15.18 17.06 21.84
C PRO A 24 -14.84 18.56 21.85
N LEU A 25 -13.84 18.97 21.07
CA LEU A 25 -13.37 20.35 21.01
C LEU A 25 -14.24 21.23 20.11
N VAL A 26 -15.04 20.64 19.21
CA VAL A 26 -16.01 21.39 18.40
C VAL A 26 -17.45 21.24 18.90
N GLU A 27 -17.68 20.31 19.83
CA GLU A 27 -19.00 20.08 20.43
C GLU A 27 -19.47 21.33 21.19
N GLY A 28 -20.67 21.82 20.86
CA GLY A 28 -21.26 22.99 21.51
C GLY A 28 -20.84 24.36 20.95
N LEU A 29 -19.94 24.42 19.96
CA LEU A 29 -19.56 25.70 19.31
C LEU A 29 -20.60 26.17 18.27
N TYR A 30 -21.34 25.24 17.66
CA TYR A 30 -22.43 25.49 16.69
C TYR A 30 -22.11 26.56 15.61
N LEU A 31 -20.88 26.57 15.11
CA LEU A 31 -20.47 27.55 14.09
C LEU A 31 -21.25 27.33 12.80
N GLN A 32 -21.84 28.40 12.25
CA GLN A 32 -22.57 28.37 10.98
C GLN A 32 -21.83 29.11 9.86
N GLU A 33 -20.98 30.07 10.22
CA GLU A 33 -20.27 30.94 9.28
C GLU A 33 -18.92 30.36 8.90
N ALA A 34 -18.66 30.24 7.59
CA ALA A 34 -17.41 29.69 7.07
C ALA A 34 -16.17 30.48 7.51
N ASP A 35 -16.30 31.80 7.72
CA ASP A 35 -15.18 32.65 8.14
C ASP A 35 -14.79 32.35 9.60
N SER A 36 -15.75 32.08 10.49
CA SER A 36 -15.47 31.62 11.87
C SER A 36 -14.84 30.23 11.90
N MET A 37 -15.30 29.31 11.03
CA MET A 37 -14.69 27.99 10.92
C MET A 37 -13.25 28.06 10.38
N LEU A 38 -12.98 28.96 9.42
CA LEU A 38 -11.63 29.22 8.92
C LEU A 38 -10.74 29.81 10.01
N GLN A 39 -11.28 30.74 10.79
CA GLN A 39 -10.55 31.32 11.92
C GLN A 39 -10.19 30.23 12.95
N LEU A 40 -11.11 29.31 13.25
CA LEU A 40 -10.88 28.21 14.17
C LEU A 40 -9.82 27.22 13.67
N LEU A 41 -9.94 26.77 12.40
CA LEU A 41 -9.17 25.64 11.87
C LEU A 41 -7.87 26.06 11.16
N CYS A 42 -7.80 27.29 10.65
CA CYS A 42 -6.70 27.77 9.81
C CYS A 42 -5.88 28.92 10.42
N THR A 43 -6.19 29.36 11.65
CA THR A 43 -5.41 30.39 12.33
C THR A 43 -4.64 29.78 13.50
N PRO A 44 -3.38 30.18 13.75
CA PRO A 44 -2.62 29.70 14.90
C PRO A 44 -3.34 29.99 16.21
N SER A 45 -3.69 28.95 16.94
CA SER A 45 -4.31 29.04 18.26
C SER A 45 -4.11 27.74 19.04
N GLN A 46 -4.15 27.81 20.37
CA GLN A 46 -4.07 26.61 21.20
C GLN A 46 -5.20 25.62 20.87
N HIS A 47 -6.42 26.14 20.68
CA HIS A 47 -7.60 25.32 20.39
C HIS A 47 -7.45 24.54 19.08
N ARG A 48 -6.91 25.17 18.02
CA ARG A 48 -6.59 24.50 16.77
C ARG A 48 -5.56 23.38 16.96
N THR A 49 -4.51 23.65 17.73
CA THR A 49 -3.47 22.65 18.05
C THR A 49 -4.06 21.46 18.81
N ASP A 50 -4.98 21.70 19.74
CA ASP A 50 -5.66 20.65 20.48
C ASP A 50 -6.60 19.82 19.60
N ILE A 51 -7.31 20.45 18.64
CA ILE A 51 -8.09 19.74 17.63
C ILE A 51 -7.18 18.81 16.83
N LEU A 52 -6.04 19.30 16.35
CA LEU A 52 -5.11 18.50 15.58
C LEU A 52 -4.52 17.34 16.40
N ALA A 53 -4.13 17.60 17.65
CA ALA A 53 -3.63 16.57 18.56
C ALA A 53 -4.68 15.49 18.85
N TRP A 54 -5.95 15.87 18.95
CA TRP A 54 -7.06 14.92 19.08
C TRP A 54 -7.22 14.05 17.83
N ILE A 55 -7.13 14.63 16.62
CA ILE A 55 -7.16 13.86 15.37
C ILE A 55 -5.99 12.86 15.34
N CYS A 56 -4.77 13.31 15.61
CA CYS A 56 -3.57 12.46 15.66
C CYS A 56 -3.73 11.31 16.66
N SER A 57 -4.25 11.61 17.86
CA SER A 57 -4.54 10.61 18.90
C SER A 57 -5.60 9.59 18.48
N SER A 58 -6.57 10.02 17.67
CA SER A 58 -7.65 9.17 17.16
C SER A 58 -7.18 8.23 16.04
N ILE A 59 -6.14 8.62 15.30
CA ILE A 59 -5.50 7.79 14.27
C ILE A 59 -4.51 6.81 14.90
N ASN A 60 -3.70 7.27 15.85
CA ASN A 60 -2.68 6.46 16.51
C ASN A 60 -2.80 6.54 18.05
N PRO A 61 -3.34 5.50 18.72
CA PRO A 61 -3.49 5.48 20.18
C PRO A 61 -2.17 5.61 20.95
N THR A 62 -1.05 5.21 20.35
CA THR A 62 0.28 5.34 20.98
C THR A 62 0.72 6.80 21.09
N PHE A 63 0.21 7.68 20.22
CA PHE A 63 0.43 9.11 20.27
C PHE A 63 -0.14 9.71 21.57
N ALA A 64 -1.36 9.30 21.96
CA ALA A 64 -1.97 9.71 23.23
C ALA A 64 -1.25 9.10 24.46
N CYS A 65 -0.78 7.86 24.35
CA CYS A 65 -0.12 7.17 25.45
C CYS A 65 1.26 7.78 25.81
N SER A 66 1.92 8.40 24.84
CA SER A 66 3.18 9.14 25.02
C SER A 66 3.02 10.35 25.98
N GLU A 67 1.83 10.95 26.07
CA GLU A 67 1.53 12.00 27.03
C GLU A 67 1.24 11.45 28.43
N ALA A 68 0.59 10.28 28.53
CA ALA A 68 0.23 9.66 29.82
C ALA A 68 1.42 9.04 30.59
N VAL A 69 2.46 8.59 29.86
CA VAL A 69 3.66 7.97 30.46
C VAL A 69 4.69 9.03 30.89
N SER A 70 4.63 10.24 30.34
CA SER A 70 5.54 11.34 30.69
C SER A 70 4.93 12.22 31.79
N LEU A 71 5.41 12.09 33.03
CA LEU A 71 4.99 12.90 34.20
C LEU A 71 5.37 14.40 34.11
N ARG A 72 5.92 14.86 32.98
CA ARG A 72 6.35 16.23 32.74
C ARG A 72 5.49 16.85 31.64
N PRO A 73 4.99 18.09 31.81
CA PRO A 73 4.36 18.81 30.70
C PRO A 73 5.35 18.89 29.54
N LYS A 74 5.01 18.27 28.41
CA LYS A 74 5.83 18.36 27.19
C LYS A 74 5.76 19.79 26.68
N ASP A 75 6.91 20.30 26.27
CA ASP A 75 7.04 21.57 25.57
C ASP A 75 6.10 21.57 24.34
N PRO A 76 5.24 22.59 24.12
CA PRO A 76 4.36 22.68 22.96
C PRO A 76 5.11 22.50 21.63
N GLU A 77 6.37 22.92 21.56
CA GLU A 77 7.25 22.73 20.39
C GLU A 77 7.54 21.26 20.10
N VAL A 78 7.69 20.44 21.14
CA VAL A 78 7.88 18.98 21.00
C VAL A 78 6.62 18.34 20.45
N ARG A 79 5.45 18.74 20.95
CA ARG A 79 4.15 18.22 20.48
C ARG A 79 3.91 18.54 19.00
N ILE A 80 4.25 19.76 18.57
CA ILE A 80 4.17 20.17 17.16
C ILE A 80 5.08 19.30 16.28
N LYS A 81 6.30 19.01 16.73
CA LYS A 81 7.21 18.11 16.01
C LYS A 81 6.69 16.67 15.96
N GLU A 82 6.15 16.15 17.06
CA GLU A 82 5.55 14.80 17.09
C GLU A 82 4.37 14.68 16.11
N MET A 83 3.49 15.69 16.05
CA MET A 83 2.40 15.74 15.05
C MET A 83 2.92 15.83 13.61
N CYS A 84 4.01 16.57 13.38
CA CYS A 84 4.65 16.68 12.08
C CYS A 84 5.26 15.34 11.63
N VAL A 85 5.94 14.64 12.54
CA VAL A 85 6.49 13.30 12.29
C VAL A 85 5.37 12.31 11.94
N LEU A 86 4.27 12.31 12.70
CA LEU A 86 3.11 11.47 12.35
C LEU A 86 2.56 11.82 10.97
N GLY A 87 2.43 13.11 10.65
CA GLY A 87 2.02 13.56 9.31
C GLY A 87 2.96 13.11 8.19
N GLN A 88 4.27 13.07 8.45
CA GLN A 88 5.29 12.56 7.53
C GLN A 88 5.19 11.04 7.36
N GLU A 89 5.02 10.28 8.44
CA GLU A 89 4.83 8.82 8.39
C GLU A 89 3.58 8.45 7.58
N LEU A 90 2.53 9.28 7.66
CA LEU A 90 1.31 9.16 6.87
C LEU A 90 1.43 9.73 5.44
N MET A 91 2.61 10.24 5.06
CA MET A 91 2.89 10.88 3.77
C MET A 91 1.98 12.08 3.43
N LEU A 92 1.50 12.80 4.45
CA LEU A 92 0.61 13.97 4.31
C LEU A 92 1.36 15.31 4.35
N CYS A 93 2.54 15.35 4.99
CA CYS A 93 3.42 16.52 5.05
C CYS A 93 4.90 16.11 5.14
N ARG A 94 5.81 17.09 5.07
CA ARG A 94 7.25 16.89 5.28
C ARG A 94 7.64 17.15 6.74
N ALA A 95 8.82 16.69 7.17
CA ALA A 95 9.31 16.90 8.54
C ALA A 95 9.44 18.40 8.90
N GLU A 96 9.70 19.25 7.90
CA GLU A 96 9.92 20.68 8.05
C GLU A 96 8.64 21.52 7.98
N ASP A 97 7.49 20.91 7.67
CA ASP A 97 6.19 21.59 7.50
C ASP A 97 5.54 21.95 8.85
N LEU A 98 6.32 22.52 9.78
CA LEU A 98 5.83 22.95 11.09
C LEU A 98 4.82 24.10 10.98
N ASP A 99 4.92 24.92 9.93
CA ASP A 99 3.96 25.99 9.59
C ASP A 99 2.55 25.42 9.32
N LEU A 100 2.48 24.22 8.73
CA LEU A 100 1.23 23.50 8.51
C LEU A 100 0.61 23.02 9.83
N ILE A 101 1.44 22.62 10.79
CA ILE A 101 1.00 22.15 12.11
C ILE A 101 0.67 23.32 13.04
N ARG A 102 1.32 24.47 12.93
CA ARG A 102 1.01 25.69 13.71
C ARG A 102 -0.22 26.42 13.19
N GLY A 103 -0.46 26.33 11.89
CA GLY A 103 -1.55 27.02 11.21
C GLY A 103 -1.14 28.32 10.51
N ASP A 104 0.13 28.47 10.18
CA ASP A 104 0.69 29.61 9.45
C ASP A 104 0.64 29.41 7.92
N ALA A 105 0.46 28.17 7.46
CA ALA A 105 0.34 27.83 6.04
C ALA A 105 -0.95 28.40 5.41
N SER A 106 -1.03 28.41 4.07
CA SER A 106 -2.26 28.88 3.39
C SER A 106 -3.51 28.05 3.81
N PRO A 107 -4.70 28.67 3.99
CA PRO A 107 -5.91 27.96 4.43
C PRO A 107 -6.24 26.72 3.60
N ARG A 108 -6.06 26.79 2.27
CA ARG A 108 -6.25 25.62 1.38
C ARG A 108 -5.39 24.42 1.75
N ARG A 109 -4.10 24.67 2.00
CA ARG A 109 -3.14 23.62 2.35
C ARG A 109 -3.50 23.00 3.70
N GLN A 110 -3.83 23.84 4.68
CA GLN A 110 -4.26 23.39 6.00
C GLN A 110 -5.53 22.55 5.94
N LEU A 111 -6.55 23.00 5.20
CA LEU A 111 -7.81 22.29 5.07
C LEU A 111 -7.67 20.96 4.32
N GLY A 112 -6.84 20.93 3.26
CA GLY A 112 -6.52 19.68 2.55
C GLY A 112 -5.85 18.67 3.48
N PHE A 113 -4.88 19.12 4.26
CA PHE A 113 -4.20 18.28 5.27
C PHE A 113 -5.16 17.75 6.33
N LEU A 114 -6.01 18.62 6.91
CA LEU A 114 -7.03 18.22 7.89
C LEU A 114 -8.04 17.23 7.32
N GLN A 115 -8.49 17.45 6.07
CA GLN A 115 -9.40 16.54 5.39
C GLN A 115 -8.77 15.14 5.23
N GLN A 116 -7.51 15.08 4.81
CA GLN A 116 -6.78 13.82 4.66
C GLN A 116 -6.60 13.10 6.00
N LEU A 117 -6.19 13.82 7.05
CA LEU A 117 -6.08 13.24 8.39
C LEU A 117 -7.43 12.69 8.89
N LEU A 118 -8.51 13.45 8.73
CA LEU A 118 -9.84 13.03 9.17
C LEU A 118 -10.36 11.81 8.42
N SER A 119 -9.94 11.59 7.17
CA SER A 119 -10.27 10.37 6.42
C SER A 119 -9.69 9.10 7.03
N LEU A 120 -8.65 9.24 7.86
CA LEU A 120 -8.00 8.13 8.59
C LEU A 120 -8.61 7.90 9.97
N VAL A 121 -9.52 8.76 10.43
CA VAL A 121 -10.18 8.60 11.73
C VAL A 121 -11.28 7.55 11.61
N PRO A 122 -11.23 6.44 12.39
CA PRO A 122 -12.18 5.32 12.25
C PRO A 122 -13.66 5.69 12.41
N ALA A 123 -13.96 6.78 13.12
CA ALA A 123 -15.32 7.27 13.35
C ALA A 123 -15.92 8.05 12.15
N CYS A 124 -15.12 8.36 11.13
CA CYS A 124 -15.51 9.20 10.00
C CYS A 124 -16.14 8.42 8.83
N GLU A 125 -16.12 7.08 8.85
CA GLU A 125 -16.74 6.25 7.81
C GLU A 125 -18.27 6.28 7.90
N LYS A 126 -18.89 7.19 7.14
CA LYS A 126 -20.36 7.22 6.94
C LYS A 126 -20.84 6.46 5.69
N SER A 127 -20.03 5.64 5.02
CA SER A 127 -20.47 5.00 3.76
C SER A 127 -20.07 3.55 3.49
N ALA A 128 -19.60 2.78 4.46
CA ALA A 128 -19.46 1.33 4.27
C ALA A 128 -19.88 0.58 5.53
N GLY A 129 -21.09 0.01 5.48
CA GLY A 129 -21.54 -0.99 6.44
C GLY A 129 -21.92 -0.44 7.80
N ARG A 130 -23.19 -0.62 8.13
CA ARG A 130 -23.69 -0.87 9.50
C ARG A 130 -22.54 -1.35 10.37
N ARG A 131 -22.24 -0.68 11.51
CA ARG A 131 -21.32 -1.20 12.55
C ARG A 131 -21.58 -2.70 12.62
N ALA A 132 -20.69 -3.50 12.03
CA ALA A 132 -20.98 -4.90 11.88
C ALA A 132 -21.04 -5.40 13.31
N ASP A 133 -22.21 -5.91 13.67
CA ASP A 133 -22.46 -6.44 15.00
C ASP A 133 -21.27 -7.35 15.33
N PRO A 134 -20.53 -7.08 16.42
CA PRO A 134 -19.33 -7.84 16.73
C PRO A 134 -19.61 -9.35 16.76
N GLU A 135 -20.84 -9.74 17.08
CA GLU A 135 -21.32 -11.12 17.01
C GLU A 135 -21.50 -11.62 15.57
N ALA A 136 -21.98 -10.78 14.65
CA ALA A 136 -22.10 -11.13 13.23
C ALA A 136 -20.73 -11.31 12.55
N LEU A 137 -19.75 -10.46 12.87
CA LEU A 137 -18.37 -10.62 12.40
C LEU A 137 -17.71 -11.88 12.96
N LEU A 138 -17.94 -12.17 14.24
CA LEU A 138 -17.45 -13.42 14.84
C LEU A 138 -18.07 -14.62 14.13
N ASN A 139 -19.37 -14.60 13.89
CA ASN A 139 -20.07 -15.67 13.18
C ASN A 139 -19.59 -15.84 11.73
N GLU A 140 -19.22 -14.76 11.04
CA GLU A 140 -18.63 -14.81 9.71
C GLU A 140 -17.20 -15.38 9.71
N LEU A 141 -16.39 -15.04 10.72
CA LEU A 141 -15.04 -15.59 10.90
C LEU A 141 -15.07 -17.09 11.27
N TYR A 142 -16.06 -17.51 12.06
CA TYR A 142 -16.28 -18.91 12.44
C TYR A 142 -17.18 -19.69 11.46
N ALA A 143 -17.60 -19.07 10.35
CA ALA A 143 -18.34 -19.76 9.30
C ALA A 143 -17.50 -20.92 8.73
N ALA A 144 -18.15 -22.03 8.40
CA ALA A 144 -17.48 -23.26 7.97
C ALA A 144 -16.55 -23.06 6.76
N GLU A 145 -16.87 -22.09 5.90
CA GLU A 145 -16.10 -21.71 4.71
C GLU A 145 -14.80 -20.96 5.05
N ASN A 146 -14.83 -20.14 6.11
CA ASN A 146 -13.71 -19.28 6.54
C ASN A 146 -12.83 -19.95 7.60
N LEU A 147 -13.36 -20.96 8.31
CA LEU A 147 -12.68 -21.66 9.39
C LEU A 147 -11.31 -22.26 8.99
N PRO A 148 -11.11 -22.87 7.79
CA PRO A 148 -9.81 -23.38 7.38
C PRO A 148 -8.77 -22.27 7.16
N HIS A 149 -9.21 -21.12 6.64
CA HIS A 149 -8.36 -19.95 6.42
C HIS A 149 -7.97 -19.31 7.74
N PHE A 150 -8.94 -19.13 8.65
CA PHE A 150 -8.71 -18.63 10.00
C PHE A 150 -7.77 -19.53 10.80
N THR A 151 -7.96 -20.86 10.74
CA THR A 151 -7.08 -21.83 11.41
C THR A 151 -5.64 -21.76 10.91
N ARG A 152 -5.44 -21.57 9.60
CA ARG A 152 -4.11 -21.38 9.00
C ARG A 152 -3.46 -20.05 9.42
N MET A 153 -4.27 -19.02 9.65
CA MET A 153 -3.80 -17.70 10.11
C MET A 153 -3.39 -17.73 11.59
N LEU A 154 -4.09 -18.52 12.42
CA LEU A 154 -3.75 -18.73 13.84
C LEU A 154 -2.53 -19.64 14.04
N ALA A 155 -2.12 -20.40 13.02
CA ALA A 155 -0.95 -21.28 13.02
C ALA A 155 -0.05 -20.98 11.81
N PRO A 156 0.59 -19.79 11.74
CA PRO A 156 1.50 -19.47 10.66
C PRO A 156 2.65 -20.48 10.64
N ALA A 157 3.07 -20.90 9.43
CA ALA A 157 4.14 -21.87 9.24
C ALA A 157 5.52 -21.37 9.70
N LEU A 158 5.65 -20.06 9.91
CA LEU A 158 6.81 -19.41 10.50
C LEU A 158 6.42 -18.91 11.88
N ASP A 159 7.04 -19.48 12.90
CA ASP A 159 6.87 -19.02 14.27
C ASP A 159 7.71 -17.74 14.46
N PRO A 160 7.08 -16.56 14.61
CA PRO A 160 7.80 -15.29 14.67
C PRO A 160 8.59 -15.12 15.99
N TRP A 161 8.42 -16.04 16.95
CA TRP A 161 9.01 -15.90 18.28
C TRP A 161 10.37 -16.61 18.38
N PRO A 162 11.42 -15.89 18.80
CA PRO A 162 12.69 -16.49 19.20
C PRO A 162 12.53 -17.56 20.30
N ALA A 163 13.41 -18.56 20.31
CA ALA A 163 13.31 -19.73 21.20
C ALA A 163 13.18 -19.39 22.70
N HIS A 164 13.77 -18.29 23.15
CA HIS A 164 13.72 -17.85 24.56
C HIS A 164 12.31 -17.37 25.00
N ILE A 165 11.50 -16.83 24.08
CA ILE A 165 10.12 -16.38 24.39
C ILE A 165 9.17 -17.57 24.48
N LYS A 166 9.41 -18.62 23.67
CA LYS A 166 8.62 -19.87 23.73
C LYS A 166 8.78 -20.59 25.07
N ALA A 167 9.99 -20.60 25.63
CA ALA A 167 10.26 -21.19 26.93
C ALA A 167 9.45 -20.51 28.04
N LEU A 168 9.34 -19.17 27.98
CA LEU A 168 8.59 -18.38 28.95
C LEU A 168 7.08 -18.60 28.87
N ARG A 169 6.52 -18.77 27.67
CA ARG A 169 5.08 -19.02 27.49
C ARG A 169 4.66 -20.43 27.92
N ASN A 170 5.56 -21.40 27.80
CA ASN A 170 5.28 -22.78 28.21
C ASN A 170 5.37 -22.97 29.73
N SER A 171 6.14 -22.13 30.43
CA SER A 171 6.19 -22.14 31.90
C SER A 171 4.98 -21.45 32.54
N THR A 172 4.29 -20.54 31.86
CA THR A 172 3.09 -19.87 32.40
C THR A 172 1.82 -20.74 32.32
N LYS A 173 1.75 -21.73 31.42
CA LYS A 173 0.56 -22.58 31.27
C LYS A 173 0.32 -23.54 32.44
N SER A 174 1.32 -23.78 33.29
CA SER A 174 1.24 -24.68 34.44
C SER A 174 1.05 -23.96 35.78
N SER A 175 1.00 -22.63 35.81
CA SER A 175 0.93 -21.87 37.06
C SER A 175 -0.09 -20.73 36.97
N SER A 176 -1.38 -21.07 36.99
CA SER A 176 -2.43 -20.10 37.30
C SER A 176 -3.16 -20.54 38.58
N HIS A 177 -2.46 -20.42 39.72
CA HIS A 177 -3.06 -20.13 41.02
C HIS A 177 -1.98 -20.10 42.09
N ARG A 178 -1.55 -18.91 42.53
CA ARG A 178 -1.42 -18.53 43.96
C ARG A 178 -0.84 -17.12 44.13
N SER A 179 -1.59 -16.32 44.89
CA SER A 179 -1.23 -15.18 45.74
C SER A 179 0.11 -14.44 45.52
N SER A 180 -0.03 -13.19 45.07
CA SER A 180 1.01 -12.18 44.80
C SER A 180 1.73 -11.60 46.03
N ARG A 181 2.07 -12.41 47.05
CA ARG A 181 2.80 -11.91 48.23
C ARG A 181 4.02 -12.73 48.66
N ASP A 182 4.12 -13.99 48.26
CA ASP A 182 5.34 -14.81 48.45
C ASP A 182 6.34 -14.68 47.28
N GLU A 183 5.89 -14.24 46.09
CA GLU A 183 6.72 -14.12 44.88
C GLU A 183 7.85 -13.07 45.00
N ALA A 184 7.71 -12.05 45.86
CA ALA A 184 8.76 -11.04 46.05
C ALA A 184 9.94 -11.57 46.88
N ALA A 185 9.71 -12.49 47.80
CA ALA A 185 10.77 -13.15 48.57
C ALA A 185 11.45 -14.24 47.73
N ASP A 186 10.66 -14.98 46.95
CA ASP A 186 11.15 -16.04 46.05
C ASP A 186 11.93 -15.46 44.85
N GLY A 187 11.48 -14.31 44.31
CA GLY A 187 12.19 -13.59 43.25
C GLY A 187 13.56 -13.07 43.68
N ASN A 188 13.70 -12.63 44.94
CA ASN A 188 14.98 -12.14 45.45
C ASN A 188 15.98 -13.29 45.71
N ALA A 189 15.48 -14.44 46.18
CA ALA A 189 16.26 -15.66 46.29
C ALA A 189 16.70 -16.18 44.91
N LEU A 190 15.81 -16.15 43.91
CA LEU A 190 16.12 -16.51 42.52
C LEU A 190 17.14 -15.56 41.89
N LEU A 191 17.07 -14.26 42.18
CA LEU A 191 18.08 -13.29 41.71
C LEU A 191 19.45 -13.55 42.34
N GLN A 192 19.51 -13.84 43.64
CA GLN A 192 20.78 -14.21 44.29
C GLN A 192 21.32 -15.55 43.78
N GLN A 193 20.45 -16.50 43.48
CA GLN A 193 20.84 -17.75 42.86
C GLN A 193 21.36 -17.52 41.43
N ALA A 194 20.67 -16.71 40.63
CA ALA A 194 21.09 -16.35 39.27
C ALA A 194 22.44 -15.61 39.29
N GLN A 195 22.62 -14.68 40.23
CA GLN A 195 23.85 -13.93 40.41
C GLN A 195 25.02 -14.85 40.81
N SER A 196 24.81 -15.76 41.76
CA SER A 196 25.85 -16.75 42.13
C SER A 196 26.17 -17.74 41.02
N THR A 197 25.19 -18.15 40.19
CA THR A 197 25.48 -18.94 38.98
C THR A 197 26.22 -18.15 37.90
N LEU A 198 25.95 -16.85 37.75
CA LEU A 198 26.67 -15.99 36.82
C LEU A 198 28.12 -15.78 37.27
N GLU A 199 28.36 -15.55 38.55
CA GLU A 199 29.72 -15.45 39.12
C GLU A 199 30.48 -16.76 38.97
N LYS A 200 29.81 -17.90 39.17
CA LYS A 200 30.40 -19.23 38.93
C LYS A 200 30.73 -19.46 37.45
N LEU A 201 29.79 -19.16 36.54
CA LEU A 201 30.05 -19.25 35.09
C LEU A 201 31.16 -18.30 34.64
N GLN A 202 31.22 -17.11 35.23
CA GLN A 202 32.30 -16.15 34.95
C GLN A 202 33.65 -16.68 35.41
N SER A 203 33.72 -17.36 36.56
CA SER A 203 34.94 -18.05 37.01
C SER A 203 35.28 -19.29 36.16
N GLU A 204 34.28 -20.01 35.64
CA GLU A 204 34.48 -21.10 34.68
C GLU A 204 34.92 -20.59 33.30
N CYS A 205 34.61 -19.34 32.96
CA CYS A 205 35.01 -18.65 31.73
C CYS A 205 36.28 -17.78 31.89
N GLU A 206 37.01 -17.90 33.01
CA GLU A 206 38.24 -17.14 33.26
C GLU A 206 39.31 -17.40 32.18
N PHE A 207 39.25 -18.56 31.51
CA PHE A 207 40.09 -18.90 30.34
C PHE A 207 39.88 -17.98 29.12
N LEU A 208 38.73 -17.32 29.00
CA LEU A 208 38.46 -16.33 27.94
C LEU A 208 39.10 -14.97 28.25
N SER A 209 39.40 -14.72 29.53
CA SER A 209 40.03 -13.49 30.02
C SER A 209 41.55 -13.64 30.12
N SER A 210 42.06 -14.86 30.29
CA SER A 210 43.49 -15.14 30.22
C SER A 210 43.97 -15.11 28.76
N GLU A 211 44.81 -14.14 28.42
CA GLU A 211 45.52 -14.02 27.13
C GLU A 211 46.55 -15.15 26.87
N THR A 212 46.38 -16.31 27.48
CA THR A 212 47.25 -17.47 27.27
C THR A 212 46.78 -18.29 26.08
N GLN A 213 47.27 -17.85 24.92
CA GLN A 213 47.74 -18.66 23.79
C GLN A 213 47.02 -20.00 23.58
N SER A 214 45.76 -19.98 23.14
CA SER A 214 45.23 -21.11 22.38
C SER A 214 45.51 -20.85 20.90
N SER A 215 46.34 -21.71 20.30
CA SER A 215 46.73 -21.70 18.89
C SER A 215 45.57 -22.20 18.01
N GLY A 216 44.43 -21.50 18.07
CA GLY A 216 43.25 -21.76 17.27
C GLY A 216 42.96 -20.57 16.36
N VAL A 217 42.63 -20.85 15.10
CA VAL A 217 42.40 -19.89 13.99
C VAL A 217 41.35 -18.80 14.30
N PHE A 218 40.61 -18.92 15.41
CA PHE A 218 39.68 -17.91 15.91
C PHE A 218 39.94 -17.60 17.39
N SER A 219 40.99 -16.83 17.67
CA SER A 219 41.14 -16.26 19.02
C SER A 219 40.08 -15.17 19.26
N PRO A 220 39.58 -15.01 20.50
CA PRO A 220 38.69 -13.89 20.85
C PRO A 220 39.27 -12.51 20.51
N GLY A 221 40.60 -12.37 20.54
CA GLY A 221 41.31 -11.18 20.09
C GLY A 221 41.18 -10.96 18.59
N SER A 222 41.35 -12.00 17.77
CA SER A 222 41.17 -11.93 16.31
C SER A 222 39.74 -11.57 15.93
N LEU A 223 38.75 -12.12 16.63
CA LEU A 223 37.33 -11.79 16.40
C LEU A 223 37.03 -10.35 16.81
N ARG A 224 37.57 -9.89 17.94
CA ARG A 224 37.44 -8.49 18.37
C ARG A 224 38.04 -7.53 17.34
N VAL A 225 39.23 -7.85 16.82
CA VAL A 225 39.86 -7.05 15.77
C VAL A 225 39.02 -7.04 14.50
N ALA A 226 38.52 -8.20 14.04
CA ALA A 226 37.66 -8.27 12.86
C ALA A 226 36.35 -7.49 13.02
N VAL A 227 35.74 -7.52 14.21
CA VAL A 227 34.54 -6.73 14.53
C VAL A 227 34.85 -5.24 14.56
N CYS A 228 35.98 -4.83 15.14
CA CYS A 228 36.43 -3.44 15.12
C CYS A 228 36.71 -2.96 13.68
N ASP A 229 37.38 -3.77 12.86
CA ASP A 229 37.67 -3.45 11.46
C ASP A 229 36.39 -3.32 10.64
N LEU A 230 35.43 -4.22 10.84
CA LEU A 230 34.11 -4.14 10.20
C LEU A 230 33.37 -2.87 10.63
N GLN A 231 33.39 -2.54 11.92
CA GLN A 231 32.77 -1.33 12.43
C GLN A 231 33.40 -0.07 11.83
N MET A 232 34.73 -0.04 11.68
CA MET A 232 35.45 1.05 11.03
C MET A 232 35.10 1.15 9.54
N LEU A 233 35.01 0.01 8.84
CA LEU A 233 34.60 -0.02 7.43
C LEU A 233 33.17 0.47 7.24
N MET A 234 32.25 0.04 8.10
CA MET A 234 30.86 0.49 8.08
C MET A 234 30.74 1.99 8.38
N ALA A 235 31.51 2.51 9.33
CA ALA A 235 31.53 3.94 9.64
C ALA A 235 32.11 4.77 8.49
N ALA A 236 33.22 4.32 7.88
CA ALA A 236 33.81 4.98 6.72
C ALA A 236 32.88 4.95 5.51
N PHE A 237 32.25 3.80 5.23
CA PHE A 237 31.24 3.68 4.18
C PHE A 237 30.06 4.61 4.43
N SER A 238 29.54 4.63 5.65
CA SER A 238 28.41 5.50 6.00
C SER A 238 28.79 6.96 5.79
N HIS A 239 29.99 7.38 6.19
CA HIS A 239 30.46 8.74 5.96
C HIS A 239 30.54 9.11 4.48
N VAL A 240 31.19 8.27 3.66
CA VAL A 240 31.28 8.47 2.20
C VAL A 240 29.90 8.44 1.55
N PHE A 241 29.00 7.59 2.04
CA PHE A 241 27.62 7.56 1.59
C PHE A 241 26.90 8.88 1.90
N GLU A 242 26.99 9.38 3.13
CA GLU A 242 26.41 10.67 3.55
C GLU A 242 26.96 11.85 2.74
N THR A 243 28.28 11.93 2.54
CA THR A 243 28.93 13.09 1.92
C THR A 243 28.86 13.09 0.40
N ASP A 244 29.10 11.93 -0.22
CA ASP A 244 29.41 11.89 -1.65
C ASP A 244 28.33 11.18 -2.45
N LEU A 245 27.71 10.13 -1.93
CA LEU A 245 26.77 9.28 -2.69
C LEU A 245 25.30 9.63 -2.45
N ARG A 246 24.94 10.13 -1.27
CA ARG A 246 23.56 10.42 -0.87
C ARG A 246 22.89 11.33 -1.88
N ALA A 247 23.58 12.39 -2.30
CA ALA A 247 23.08 13.35 -3.27
C ALA A 247 22.78 12.75 -4.66
N TYR A 248 23.38 11.61 -5.02
CA TYR A 248 23.06 10.87 -6.25
C TYR A 248 21.94 9.86 -6.04
N CYS A 249 21.91 9.19 -4.88
CA CYS A 249 20.88 8.21 -4.54
C CYS A 249 19.51 8.83 -4.24
N SER A 250 19.48 10.10 -3.81
CA SER A 250 18.25 10.84 -3.53
C SER A 250 17.81 11.77 -4.66
N ARG A 251 18.38 11.64 -5.86
CA ARG A 251 17.90 12.39 -7.02
C ARG A 251 16.57 11.83 -7.49
N ASP A 252 15.64 12.72 -7.80
CA ASP A 252 14.43 12.34 -8.51
C ASP A 252 14.83 11.65 -9.83
N PRO A 253 14.14 10.57 -10.22
CA PRO A 253 14.40 9.91 -11.49
C PRO A 253 14.33 10.95 -12.62
N PRO A 254 15.23 10.87 -13.63
CA PRO A 254 15.27 11.85 -14.69
C PRO A 254 13.90 11.95 -15.34
N SER A 255 13.28 13.12 -15.21
CA SER A 255 11.99 13.37 -15.84
C SER A 255 12.20 13.55 -17.33
N PHE A 256 11.36 12.86 -18.10
CA PHE A 256 11.39 12.99 -19.54
C PHE A 256 11.00 14.41 -19.95
N SER A 257 11.72 15.01 -20.90
CA SER A 257 11.42 16.36 -21.39
C SER A 257 10.04 16.42 -22.06
N THR A 258 9.47 17.63 -22.19
CA THR A 258 8.18 17.89 -22.86
C THR A 258 8.08 17.32 -24.28
N GLU A 259 9.20 16.98 -24.92
CA GLU A 259 9.25 16.34 -26.25
C GLU A 259 8.91 14.85 -26.23
N THR A 260 8.89 14.19 -25.06
CA THR A 260 8.52 12.77 -24.97
C THR A 260 7.06 12.48 -25.31
N HIS A 261 6.17 13.44 -25.16
CA HIS A 261 4.80 13.30 -25.66
C HIS A 261 4.76 13.13 -27.19
N VAL A 262 5.72 13.71 -27.92
CA VAL A 262 5.83 13.52 -29.38
C VAL A 262 6.26 12.10 -29.69
N PHE A 263 7.27 11.57 -29.01
CA PHE A 263 7.71 10.17 -29.19
C PHE A 263 6.63 9.16 -28.79
N GLN A 264 5.94 9.39 -27.68
CA GLN A 264 4.83 8.55 -27.24
C GLN A 264 3.67 8.59 -28.24
N ARG A 265 3.38 9.77 -28.79
CA ARG A 265 2.35 9.93 -29.83
C ARG A 265 2.74 9.23 -31.13
N ILE A 266 3.99 9.37 -31.57
CA ILE A 266 4.52 8.69 -32.77
C ILE A 266 4.47 7.17 -32.57
N HIS A 267 4.88 6.68 -31.39
CA HIS A 267 4.83 5.26 -31.08
C HIS A 267 3.40 4.71 -31.09
N GLN A 268 2.43 5.43 -30.51
CA GLN A 268 1.01 5.07 -30.57
C GLN A 268 0.47 5.06 -32.01
N LEU A 269 0.85 6.05 -32.83
CA LEU A 269 0.45 6.11 -34.23
C LEU A 269 1.05 4.96 -35.05
N LEU A 270 2.32 4.62 -34.81
CA LEU A 270 2.96 3.45 -35.43
C LEU A 270 2.28 2.15 -35.03
N LEU A 271 1.95 1.97 -33.75
CA LEU A 271 1.21 0.80 -33.27
C LEU A 271 -0.17 0.69 -33.93
N ALA A 272 -0.91 1.81 -34.01
CA ALA A 272 -2.21 1.83 -34.68
C ALA A 272 -2.07 1.46 -36.17
N PHE A 273 -1.07 2.01 -36.84
CA PHE A 273 -0.78 1.70 -38.25
C PHE A 273 -0.42 0.23 -38.46
N THR A 274 0.42 -0.36 -37.60
CA THR A 274 0.75 -1.79 -37.67
C THR A 274 -0.49 -2.66 -37.49
N MET A 275 -1.35 -2.31 -36.52
CA MET A 275 -2.61 -3.04 -36.30
C MET A 275 -3.56 -2.95 -37.50
N GLU A 276 -3.66 -1.78 -38.15
CA GLU A 276 -4.45 -1.63 -39.37
C GLU A 276 -3.90 -2.45 -40.54
N LEU A 277 -2.57 -2.53 -40.70
CA LEU A 277 -1.96 -3.39 -41.72
C LEU A 277 -2.23 -4.87 -41.46
N ASP A 278 -2.17 -5.32 -40.21
CA ASP A 278 -2.50 -6.70 -39.84
C ASP A 278 -3.98 -7.02 -40.10
N MET A 279 -4.89 -6.08 -39.80
CA MET A 279 -6.30 -6.24 -40.14
C MET A 279 -6.52 -6.31 -41.67
N LEU A 280 -5.85 -5.45 -42.44
CA LEU A 280 -5.96 -5.45 -43.90
C LEU A 280 -5.45 -6.76 -44.49
N LYS A 281 -4.35 -7.29 -43.95
CA LYS A 281 -3.81 -8.61 -44.33
C LYS A 281 -4.82 -9.72 -44.05
N ALA A 282 -5.42 -9.75 -42.86
CA ALA A 282 -6.44 -10.75 -42.52
C ALA A 282 -7.66 -10.69 -43.44
N VAL A 283 -8.12 -9.48 -43.82
CA VAL A 283 -9.21 -9.30 -44.79
C VAL A 283 -8.81 -9.81 -46.18
N SER A 284 -7.57 -9.55 -46.61
CA SER A 284 -7.05 -10.06 -47.89
C SER A 284 -7.01 -11.59 -47.91
N GLU A 285 -6.54 -12.22 -46.84
CA GLU A 285 -6.49 -13.68 -46.70
C GLU A 285 -7.89 -14.29 -46.68
N ALA A 286 -8.82 -13.69 -45.94
CA ALA A 286 -10.22 -14.12 -45.92
C ALA A 286 -10.87 -13.99 -47.30
N SER A 287 -10.62 -12.88 -48.02
CA SER A 287 -11.13 -12.70 -49.39
C SER A 287 -10.59 -13.76 -50.34
N ALA A 288 -9.28 -14.07 -50.27
CA ALA A 288 -8.67 -15.10 -51.09
C ALA A 288 -9.28 -16.48 -50.81
N SER A 289 -9.48 -16.81 -49.54
CA SER A 289 -10.14 -18.06 -49.13
C SER A 289 -11.58 -18.14 -49.64
N VAL A 290 -12.37 -17.07 -49.54
CA VAL A 290 -13.74 -17.03 -50.08
C VAL A 290 -13.76 -17.19 -51.60
N THR A 291 -12.84 -16.53 -52.31
CA THR A 291 -12.75 -16.69 -53.77
C THR A 291 -12.40 -18.13 -54.14
N GLU A 292 -11.50 -18.77 -53.41
CA GLU A 292 -11.13 -20.17 -53.65
C GLU A 292 -12.31 -21.11 -53.38
N GLU A 293 -13.05 -20.94 -52.29
CA GLU A 293 -14.25 -21.73 -52.00
C GLU A 293 -15.32 -21.56 -53.08
N VAL A 294 -15.53 -20.33 -53.58
CA VAL A 294 -16.47 -20.06 -54.67
C VAL A 294 -16.03 -20.74 -55.96
N GLU A 295 -14.74 -20.68 -56.31
CA GLU A 295 -14.20 -21.38 -57.49
C GLU A 295 -14.35 -22.90 -57.35
N GLN A 296 -14.08 -23.47 -56.17
CA GLN A 296 -14.28 -24.89 -55.89
C GLN A 296 -15.76 -25.28 -56.03
N LEU A 297 -16.69 -24.48 -55.50
CA LEU A 297 -18.13 -24.71 -55.63
C LEU A 297 -18.61 -24.61 -57.09
N GLN A 298 -18.05 -23.69 -57.88
CA GLN A 298 -18.37 -23.58 -59.31
C GLN A 298 -17.83 -24.75 -60.13
N ALA A 299 -16.66 -25.27 -59.76
CA ALA A 299 -16.02 -26.41 -60.39
C ALA A 299 -16.64 -27.76 -59.98
N GLN A 300 -17.38 -27.83 -58.86
CA GLN A 300 -17.94 -29.09 -58.37
C GLN A 300 -19.12 -29.56 -59.23
N PRO A 301 -19.06 -30.76 -59.82
CA PRO A 301 -20.15 -31.30 -60.64
C PRO A 301 -21.32 -31.75 -59.75
N SER A 302 -22.48 -31.11 -59.91
CA SER A 302 -23.71 -31.45 -59.18
C SER A 302 -24.64 -32.32 -60.03
N TYR A 303 -25.29 -33.30 -59.39
CA TYR A 303 -26.31 -34.13 -60.03
C TYR A 303 -27.66 -33.41 -60.03
N ARG A 304 -28.34 -33.38 -61.18
CA ARG A 304 -29.72 -32.90 -61.31
C ARG A 304 -30.62 -33.88 -62.03
N SER A 305 -31.91 -33.53 -62.12
CA SER A 305 -33.10 -34.33 -62.43
C SER A 305 -33.05 -35.28 -63.65
N ARG A 306 -32.00 -35.23 -64.48
CA ARG A 306 -31.75 -36.15 -65.61
C ARG A 306 -30.58 -37.12 -65.40
N GLY A 307 -29.92 -37.09 -64.24
CA GLY A 307 -28.81 -38.01 -63.91
C GLY A 307 -27.45 -37.64 -64.50
N GLU A 308 -27.33 -36.50 -65.20
CA GLU A 308 -26.04 -36.04 -65.74
C GLU A 308 -25.34 -35.10 -64.75
N LYS A 309 -24.03 -35.31 -64.55
CA LYS A 309 -23.13 -34.42 -63.78
C LYS A 309 -22.63 -33.31 -64.69
N ARG A 310 -22.92 -32.05 -64.37
CA ARG A 310 -22.41 -30.89 -65.11
C ARG A 310 -22.01 -29.77 -64.15
N ASN A 311 -21.01 -28.99 -64.52
CA ASN A 311 -20.47 -27.88 -63.73
C ASN A 311 -21.32 -26.62 -63.97
N LEU A 312 -21.28 -25.63 -63.07
CA LEU A 312 -22.07 -24.40 -63.21
C LEU A 312 -21.78 -23.60 -64.51
N PRO A 313 -20.51 -23.47 -64.96
CA PRO A 313 -20.18 -22.76 -66.21
C PRO A 313 -20.81 -23.45 -67.44
N ASP A 314 -20.75 -24.78 -67.49
CA ASP A 314 -21.32 -25.57 -68.58
C ASP A 314 -22.85 -25.39 -68.66
N GLN A 315 -23.49 -25.25 -67.50
CA GLN A 315 -24.93 -24.97 -67.42
C GLN A 315 -25.28 -23.59 -67.95
N LEU A 316 -24.54 -22.55 -67.57
CA LEU A 316 -24.71 -21.19 -68.09
C LEU A 316 -24.51 -21.14 -69.61
N GLN A 317 -23.52 -21.87 -70.12
CA GLN A 317 -23.23 -21.92 -71.55
C GLN A 317 -24.34 -22.63 -72.34
N GLU A 318 -24.87 -23.74 -71.83
CA GLU A 318 -26.02 -24.43 -72.43
C GLU A 318 -27.30 -23.59 -72.40
N LEU A 319 -27.55 -22.87 -71.31
CA LEU A 319 -28.72 -21.99 -71.19
C LEU A 319 -28.60 -20.80 -72.16
N THR A 320 -27.41 -20.23 -72.28
CA THR A 320 -27.10 -19.17 -73.26
C THR A 320 -27.28 -19.67 -74.69
N ARG A 321 -26.83 -20.90 -74.98
CA ARG A 321 -27.04 -21.54 -76.29
C ARG A 321 -28.53 -21.73 -76.59
N ARG A 322 -29.31 -22.26 -75.64
CA ARG A 322 -30.76 -22.43 -75.81
C ARG A 322 -31.49 -21.12 -76.03
N ILE A 323 -31.13 -20.07 -75.29
CA ILE A 323 -31.73 -18.74 -75.48
C ILE A 323 -31.39 -18.21 -76.89
N ARG A 324 -30.15 -18.39 -77.35
CA ARG A 324 -29.73 -18.00 -78.70
C ARG A 324 -30.48 -18.77 -79.79
N ASP A 325 -30.66 -20.08 -79.60
CA ASP A 325 -31.39 -20.95 -80.53
C ASP A 325 -32.88 -20.58 -80.60
N VAL A 326 -33.48 -20.19 -79.47
CA VAL A 326 -34.87 -19.68 -79.44
C VAL A 326 -34.97 -18.31 -80.10
N PHE A 327 -34.00 -17.43 -79.89
CA PHE A 327 -33.95 -16.11 -80.54
C PHE A 327 -33.77 -16.21 -82.05
N SER A 328 -32.96 -17.14 -82.55
CA SER A 328 -32.78 -17.36 -83.99
C SER A 328 -34.03 -17.98 -84.63
N LEU A 329 -34.78 -18.82 -83.92
CA LEU A 329 -36.08 -19.34 -84.35
C LEU A 329 -37.20 -18.29 -84.38
N LEU A 330 -37.07 -17.21 -83.60
CA LEU A 330 -38.02 -16.08 -83.58
C LEU A 330 -37.71 -15.01 -84.64
N GLN A 331 -36.54 -15.07 -85.29
CA GLN A 331 -36.11 -14.14 -86.35
C GLN A 331 -36.17 -14.74 -87.77
N ALA A 332 -36.64 -15.99 -87.91
CA ALA A 332 -36.94 -16.65 -89.18
C ALA A 332 -38.45 -16.68 -89.44
#